data_AF-A0A966CZE4-F1
#
_entry.id   AF-A0A966CZE4-F1
#
_cell.length_a   1.000
_cell.length_b   1.000
_cell.length_c   1.000
_cell.angle_alpha   90.00
_cell.angle_beta   90.00
_cell.angle_gamma   90.00
#
_symmetry.space_group_name_H-M   'P 1'
#
loop_
_entity.id
_entity.type
_entity.pdbx_description
1 polymer ?
#
loop_
_entity_poly.entity_id
_entity_poly.type
_entity_poly.pdbx_seq_one_letter_code
_entity_poly.pdbx_strand_id
1 'polypeptide(L)' 'GRHVLVVDDVMTTGATLEACARSLLAAGAAEVSVAVLARAARWSVGLARG' A
#
# COMPACT_ATOMS: atom_id res chain seq x y z
N GLY A 1 5.53 -16.38 13.61
CA GLY A 1 4.24 -15.71 13.36
C GLY A 1 3.43 -16.42 12.29
N ARG A 2 2.26 -15.87 11.95
CA ARG A 2 1.49 -16.26 10.76
C ARG A 2 1.83 -15.35 9.58
N HIS A 3 1.52 -15.79 8.38
CA HIS A 3 1.44 -14.91 7.21
C HIS A 3 0.11 -14.14 7.25
N VAL A 4 0.18 -12.82 7.11
CA VAL A 4 -1.00 -11.93 7.18
C VAL A 4 -1.19 -11.22 5.84
N LEU A 5 -2.39 -11.32 5.28
CA LEU A 5 -2.80 -10.53 4.12
C LEU A 5 -3.58 -9.30 4.58
N VAL A 6 -3.05 -8.11 4.30
CA VAL A 6 -3.77 -6.84 4.47
C VAL A 6 -4.52 -6.54 3.18
N VAL A 7 -5.82 -6.30 3.28
CA VAL A 7 -6.69 -5.98 2.14
C VAL A 7 -7.20 -4.56 2.31
N ASP A 8 -7.12 -3.77 1.24
CA ASP A 8 -7.66 -2.42 1.18
C ASP A 8 -8.29 -2.18 -0.20
N ASP A 9 -9.10 -1.13 -0.34
CA ASP A 9 -9.75 -0.83 -1.62
C ASP A 9 -8.79 -0.13 -2.61
N VAL A 10 -8.18 0.99 -2.22
CA VAL A 10 -7.38 1.86 -3.08
C VAL A 10 -6.08 2.29 -2.39
N MET A 11 -4.95 1.98 -3.01
CA MET A 11 -3.65 2.50 -2.60
C MET A 11 -3.29 3.79 -3.33
N THR A 12 -2.89 4.83 -2.60
CA THR A 12 -2.25 6.03 -3.18
C THR A 12 -0.72 5.92 -3.09
N THR A 13 -0.10 6.52 -2.07
CA THR A 13 1.35 6.46 -1.81
C THR A 13 1.78 5.14 -1.16
N GLY A 14 0.85 4.41 -0.53
CA GLY A 14 1.13 3.20 0.22
C GLY A 14 1.50 3.42 1.69
N ALA A 15 1.55 4.67 2.17
CA ALA A 15 2.00 4.98 3.54
C ALA A 15 1.19 4.26 4.63
N THR A 16 -0.13 4.17 4.48
CA THR A 16 -1.00 3.46 5.42
C THR A 16 -0.68 1.96 5.44
N LEU A 17 -0.60 1.32 4.27
CA LEU A 17 -0.32 -0.11 4.12
C LEU A 17 1.08 -0.45 4.67
N GLU A 18 2.06 0.42 4.46
CA GLU A 18 3.41 0.27 5.01
C GLU A 18 3.42 0.36 6.55
N ALA A 19 2.69 1.33 7.12
CA ALA A 19 2.55 1.45 8.56
C ALA A 19 1.89 0.19 9.17
N CYS A 20 0.81 -0.30 8.56
CA CYS A 20 0.16 -1.55 8.96
C CYS A 20 1.11 -2.74 8.89
N ALA A 21 1.86 -2.89 7.79
CA ALA A 21 2.82 -3.97 7.64
C ALA A 21 3.91 -3.94 8.73
N ARG A 22 4.47 -2.76 9.02
CA ARG A 22 5.46 -2.60 10.10
C ARG A 22 4.87 -2.96 11.46
N SER A 23 3.66 -2.51 11.77
CA SER A 23 2.98 -2.85 13.04
C SER A 23 2.71 -4.35 13.17
N LEU A 24 2.28 -5.01 12.10
CA LEU A 24 2.02 -6.46 12.09
C LEU A 24 3.30 -7.29 12.26
N LEU A 25 4.38 -6.89 11.58
CA LEU A 25 5.69 -7.51 11.75
C LEU A 25 6.22 -7.32 13.17
N ALA A 26 6.12 -6.11 13.73
CA ALA A 26 6.49 -5.84 15.11
C ALA A 26 5.65 -6.64 16.13
N ALA A 27 4.39 -6.94 15.79
CA ALA A 27 3.50 -7.81 16.58
C ALA A 27 3.80 -9.32 16.39
N GLY A 28 4.80 -9.68 15.59
CA GLY A 28 5.27 -11.07 15.43
C GLY A 28 4.67 -11.83 14.26
N ALA A 29 4.08 -11.15 13.25
CA ALA A 29 3.77 -11.77 11.97
C ALA A 29 5.05 -12.34 11.32
N ALA A 30 4.95 -13.50 10.67
CA ALA A 30 6.07 -14.10 9.94
C ALA A 30 6.31 -13.42 8.59
N GLU A 31 5.23 -12.96 7.97
CA GLU A 31 5.23 -12.29 6.67
C GLU A 31 3.96 -11.43 6.57
N VAL A 32 4.02 -10.34 5.82
CA VAL A 32 2.86 -9.51 5.49
C VAL A 32 2.80 -9.30 3.97
N SER A 33 1.69 -9.64 3.36
CA SER A 33 1.37 -9.30 1.96
C SER A 33 0.22 -8.30 1.91
N VAL A 34 0.10 -7.61 0.78
CA VAL A 34 -0.93 -6.59 0.56
C VAL A 34 -1.67 -6.86 -0.74
N ALA A 35 -3.00 -6.77 -0.70
CA ALA A 35 -3.85 -6.78 -1.88
C ALA A 35 -4.74 -5.52 -1.90
N VAL A 36 -4.80 -4.86 -3.07
CA VAL A 36 -5.67 -3.70 -3.29
C VAL A 36 -6.42 -3.82 -4.60
N LEU A 37 -7.64 -3.27 -4.66
CA LEU A 37 -8.44 -3.27 -5.89
C LEU A 37 -7.92 -2.26 -6.91
N ALA A 38 -7.39 -1.12 -6.46
CA ALA A 38 -6.83 -0.10 -7.33
C ALA A 38 -5.59 0.59 -6.73
N ARG A 39 -4.78 1.18 -7.62
CA ARG A 39 -3.69 2.08 -7.25
C ARG A 39 -3.88 3.43 -7.94
N ALA A 40 -4.00 4.50 -7.16
CA ALA A 40 -3.98 5.86 -7.65
C ALA A 40 -2.52 6.31 -7.86
N ALA A 41 -2.16 6.58 -9.11
CA ALA A 41 -0.91 7.25 -9.46
C ALA A 41 -1.18 8.70 -9.82
N ARG A 42 -0.29 9.62 -9.42
CA ARG A 42 -0.39 11.01 -9.81
C ARG A 42 -0.11 11.11 -11.31
N TRP A 43 -1.05 11.69 -12.05
CA TRP A 43 -0.84 12.03 -13.45
C TRP A 43 -0.04 13.33 -13.57
N SER A 44 1.05 13.28 -14.33
CA SER A 44 1.81 14.47 -14.75
C SER A 44 1.16 14.99 -16.02
N VAL A 45 0.34 16.04 -15.96
CA VAL A 45 -0.05 16.77 -17.17
C VAL A 45 1.19 17.44 -17.74
N GLY A 46 1.64 16.97 -18.91
CA GLY A 46 2.54 17.74 -19.75
C GLY A 46 1.80 19.00 -20.20
N LEU A 47 2.14 20.14 -19.61
CA LEU A 47 1.75 21.45 -20.12
C LEU A 47 2.42 21.64 -21.49
N ALA A 48 1.81 21.10 -22.54
CA ALA A 48 1.95 21.64 -23.89
C ALA A 48 1.26 23.00 -23.89
N ARG A 49 1.92 24.01 -23.34
CA ARG A 49 1.55 25.41 -23.55
C ARG A 49 1.89 25.73 -25.01
N GLY A 50 0.84 25.90 -25.81
CA GLY A 50 0.93 26.68 -27.04
C GLY A 50 1.18 28.16 -26.74
#